data_AF-A0A377U0Q2-F1
#
_entry.id   AF-A0A377U0Q2-F1
#
_cell.length_a   1.000
_cell.length_b   1.000
_cell.length_c   1.000
_cell.angle_alpha   90.00
_cell.angle_beta   90.00
_cell.angle_gamma   90.00
#
_symmetry.space_group_name_H-M   'P 1'
#
loop_
_entity.id
_entity.type
_entity.pdbx_description
1 polymer ?
#
loop_
_entity_poly.entity_id
_entity_poly.type
_entity_poly.pdbx_seq_one_letter_code
_entity_poly.pdbx_strand_id
1 'polypeptide(L)'
;MLSAYKDNAAVMEGSEVGRYFADHQTGRYDFHQEPAHILMKVETHNHPTAISPWPGAATGSGGEIRDEGATGRGAKPKAGLVGFSVSNLRIPGFEQPWEEDFGKPDRIVTALDIMTEGPLGGAAFNNEFGRPALNGYFRTYEEKVTSHNGEELRGYHKPIMLAGGIGNIRGEHVQKGEITVGAKLIVLGGPAMNIGLGGGAASSMASGQSDADLDFASVQRDNPEMERRCQEVIDRCWQLGDANPILFIHDVGAGGLSNAMPELVSDGGRGGKFQLRDILSDEPGMSPLEIWCNESQERYVLAVAPEQLPLFDELCRRERAPYAVIGEATAEQHLSLSDCHFNDQPIDLPLDVLLGKTPKMTRDVQTLKAQGSALDRQPITLADAVNRVLHLPTVAEKTFLVTIGDRTVTGMVARDQMVGPWQIPVANCA
;
A
#
# COMPACT_ATOMS: atom_id res chain seq x y z
N MET A 1 -12.01 -9.77 -17.97
CA MET A 1 -10.90 -9.70 -16.98
C MET A 1 -9.60 -10.01 -17.70
N LEU A 2 -8.62 -9.11 -17.64
CA LEU A 2 -7.34 -9.22 -18.34
C LEU A 2 -6.24 -9.81 -17.42
N SER A 3 -6.31 -9.52 -16.12
CA SER A 3 -5.42 -10.09 -15.11
C SER A 3 -6.14 -10.32 -13.77
N ALA A 4 -5.92 -11.48 -13.15
CA ALA A 4 -6.38 -11.81 -11.80
C ALA A 4 -5.44 -12.87 -11.20
N TYR A 5 -5.09 -12.74 -9.91
CA TYR A 5 -4.28 -13.69 -9.14
C TYR A 5 -2.87 -13.98 -9.69
N LYS A 6 -2.30 -13.07 -10.49
CA LYS A 6 -1.00 -13.24 -11.14
C LYS A 6 -0.16 -11.96 -11.15
N ASP A 7 -0.57 -10.99 -10.35
CA ASP A 7 0.07 -9.69 -10.16
C ASP A 7 -0.47 -9.07 -8.87
N ASN A 8 0.13 -7.97 -8.43
CA ASN A 8 -0.29 -7.26 -7.22
C ASN A 8 -1.64 -6.57 -7.38
N ALA A 9 -2.11 -6.32 -8.61
CA ALA A 9 -3.44 -5.76 -8.87
C ALA A 9 -4.21 -6.58 -9.90
N ALA A 10 -5.54 -6.51 -9.83
CA ALA A 10 -6.41 -7.06 -10.87
C ALA A 10 -6.57 -6.05 -12.02
N VAL A 11 -6.76 -6.55 -13.24
CA VAL A 11 -6.96 -5.70 -14.44
C VAL A 11 -8.20 -6.13 -15.20
N MET A 12 -9.06 -5.18 -15.54
CA MET A 12 -10.24 -5.35 -16.38
C MET A 12 -10.18 -4.46 -17.62
N GLU A 13 -11.02 -4.79 -18.61
CA GLU A 13 -11.18 -3.96 -19.80
C GLU A 13 -11.71 -2.57 -19.41
N GLY A 14 -11.32 -1.57 -20.20
CA GLY A 14 -11.71 -0.17 -19.99
C GLY A 14 -12.34 0.38 -21.25
N SER A 15 -11.92 1.56 -21.70
CA SER A 15 -12.48 2.20 -22.90
C SER A 15 -11.39 2.76 -23.80
N GLU A 16 -11.68 2.85 -25.09
CA GLU A 16 -10.79 3.49 -26.06
C GLU A 16 -10.93 5.01 -25.97
N VAL A 17 -9.85 5.70 -25.58
CA VAL A 17 -9.85 7.14 -25.28
C VAL A 17 -8.51 7.76 -25.66
N GLY A 18 -8.46 9.09 -25.74
CA GLY A 18 -7.21 9.83 -25.90
C GLY A 18 -6.40 9.87 -24.62
N ARG A 19 -5.38 9.00 -24.48
CA ARG A 19 -4.40 9.06 -23.38
C ARG A 19 -3.47 10.26 -23.63
N TYR A 20 -3.46 11.21 -22.69
CA TYR A 20 -2.76 12.49 -22.87
C TYR A 20 -1.44 12.52 -22.09
N PHE A 21 -0.32 12.58 -22.80
CA PHE A 21 1.02 12.64 -22.22
C PHE A 21 2.02 13.25 -23.21
N ALA A 22 3.20 13.60 -22.72
CA ALA A 22 4.28 14.16 -23.53
C ALA A 22 5.04 13.07 -24.27
N ASP A 23 5.21 13.24 -25.58
CA ASP A 23 6.06 12.37 -26.39
C ASP A 23 7.54 12.50 -25.96
N HIS A 24 8.26 11.37 -25.94
CA HIS A 24 9.64 11.32 -25.43
C HIS A 24 10.62 12.14 -26.28
N GLN A 25 10.47 12.13 -27.61
CA GLN A 25 11.40 12.80 -28.51
C GLN A 25 11.17 14.31 -28.59
N THR A 26 9.91 14.72 -28.61
CA THR A 26 9.52 16.13 -28.84
C THR A 26 9.22 16.88 -27.56
N GLY A 27 8.93 16.19 -26.45
CA GLY A 27 8.45 16.77 -25.21
C GLY A 27 7.07 17.44 -25.30
N ARG A 28 6.37 17.27 -26.43
CA ARG A 28 5.06 17.87 -26.68
C ARG A 28 3.96 16.95 -26.18
N TYR A 29 2.98 17.53 -25.48
CA TYR A 29 1.78 16.80 -25.10
C TYR A 29 0.86 16.60 -26.30
N ASP A 30 0.40 15.36 -26.48
CA ASP A 30 -0.56 14.97 -27.51
C ASP A 30 -1.51 13.89 -26.97
N PHE A 31 -2.65 13.73 -27.65
CA PHE A 31 -3.58 12.64 -27.38
C PHE A 31 -3.19 11.39 -28.17
N HIS A 32 -3.18 10.25 -27.50
CA HIS A 32 -2.93 8.94 -28.09
C HIS A 32 -4.22 8.13 -27.97
N GLN A 33 -4.92 7.92 -29.08
CA GLN A 33 -6.19 7.17 -29.08
C GLN A 33 -5.90 5.67 -28.92
N GLU A 34 -6.22 5.12 -27.75
CA GLU A 34 -5.94 3.72 -27.39
C GLU A 34 -6.82 3.24 -26.22
N PRO A 35 -6.89 1.91 -25.98
CA PRO A 35 -7.55 1.38 -24.79
C PRO A 35 -6.86 1.82 -23.49
N ALA A 36 -7.59 2.51 -22.61
CA ALA A 36 -7.22 2.73 -21.22
C ALA A 36 -7.91 1.67 -20.35
N HIS A 37 -7.26 0.51 -20.19
CA HIS A 37 -7.75 -0.53 -19.28
C HIS A 37 -7.61 -0.11 -17.82
N ILE A 38 -8.35 -0.77 -16.94
CA ILE A 38 -8.50 -0.36 -15.54
C ILE A 38 -7.87 -1.40 -14.63
N LEU A 39 -6.94 -0.98 -13.79
CA LEU A 39 -6.41 -1.78 -12.69
C LEU A 39 -7.13 -1.40 -11.38
N MET A 40 -7.16 -2.33 -10.42
CA MET A 40 -7.74 -2.10 -9.08
C MET A 40 -7.00 -2.90 -8.00
N LYS A 41 -6.76 -2.27 -6.86
CA LYS A 41 -6.17 -2.87 -5.66
C LYS A 41 -6.76 -2.25 -4.39
N VAL A 42 -6.76 -3.02 -3.31
CA VAL A 42 -7.10 -2.58 -1.95
C VAL A 42 -6.23 -3.37 -0.97
N GLU A 43 -5.60 -2.66 -0.04
CA GLU A 43 -4.79 -3.22 1.04
C GLU A 43 -5.18 -2.63 2.40
N THR A 44 -4.58 -3.18 3.46
CA THR A 44 -4.81 -2.70 4.82
C THR A 44 -3.51 -2.57 5.59
N HIS A 45 -3.44 -1.59 6.48
CA HIS A 45 -2.24 -1.26 7.25
C HIS A 45 -2.52 -1.18 8.76
N ASN A 46 -3.17 -2.24 9.25
CA ASN A 46 -3.86 -2.25 10.55
C ASN A 46 -2.93 -2.21 11.77
N HIS A 47 -1.89 -3.03 11.77
CA HIS A 47 -1.02 -3.17 12.94
C HIS A 47 -0.18 -1.90 13.19
N PRO A 48 0.54 -1.35 12.20
CA PRO A 48 1.31 -0.13 12.40
C PRO A 48 0.44 1.07 12.79
N THR A 49 -0.78 1.17 12.23
CA THR A 49 -1.71 2.25 12.57
C THR A 49 -2.19 2.20 14.02
N ALA A 50 -2.21 1.02 14.67
CA ALA A 50 -2.52 0.92 16.09
C ALA A 50 -1.41 1.52 16.99
N ILE A 51 -0.18 1.61 16.49
CA ILE A 51 1.01 2.06 17.23
C ILE A 51 1.35 3.52 16.88
N SER A 52 1.45 3.82 15.58
CA SER A 52 1.77 5.15 15.06
C SER A 52 0.84 5.48 13.89
N PRO A 53 -0.30 6.16 14.16
CA PRO A 53 -1.40 6.25 13.21
C PRO A 53 -1.09 7.04 11.95
N TRP A 54 -0.38 8.17 12.05
CA TRP A 54 -0.01 8.98 10.88
C TRP A 54 0.81 8.19 9.86
N PRO A 55 2.03 7.71 10.19
CA PRO A 55 2.83 7.02 9.20
C PRO A 55 2.20 5.67 8.85
N GLY A 56 1.52 4.99 9.78
CA GLY A 56 0.80 3.75 9.49
C GLY A 56 -0.26 3.92 8.39
N ALA A 57 -0.99 5.04 8.40
CA ALA A 57 -1.98 5.35 7.38
C ALA A 57 -1.36 5.87 6.07
N ALA A 58 -0.32 6.68 6.17
CA ALA A 58 0.41 7.22 5.02
C ALA A 58 1.06 6.10 4.20
N THR A 59 1.82 5.21 4.86
CA THR A 59 2.48 4.08 4.19
C THR A 59 1.52 3.01 3.71
N GLY A 60 0.35 2.89 4.33
CA GLY A 60 -0.75 2.07 3.81
C GLY A 60 -1.24 2.57 2.44
N SER A 61 -1.31 3.90 2.26
CA SER A 61 -1.61 4.49 0.94
C SER A 61 -0.44 4.33 -0.03
N GLY A 62 0.79 4.58 0.43
CA GLY A 62 1.98 4.44 -0.41
C GLY A 62 2.19 3.03 -0.93
N GLY A 63 2.14 2.01 -0.07
CA GLY A 63 2.27 0.61 -0.51
C GLY A 63 1.26 0.24 -1.59
N GLU A 64 -0.01 0.61 -1.40
CA GLU A 64 -1.06 0.36 -2.37
C GLU A 64 -0.85 1.11 -3.70
N ILE A 65 -0.36 2.36 -3.65
CA ILE A 65 0.00 3.12 -4.85
C ILE A 65 1.17 2.46 -5.61
N ARG A 66 2.15 1.89 -4.89
CA ARG A 66 3.24 1.14 -5.52
C ARG A 66 2.74 -0.10 -6.25
N ASP A 67 1.81 -0.84 -5.67
CA ASP A 67 1.19 -1.99 -6.34
C ASP A 67 0.48 -1.60 -7.65
N GLU A 68 -0.24 -0.48 -7.64
CA GLU A 68 -0.86 0.06 -8.84
C GLU A 68 0.20 0.40 -9.90
N GLY A 69 1.23 1.16 -9.54
CA GLY A 69 2.32 1.54 -10.44
C GLY A 69 3.11 0.35 -10.98
N ALA A 70 3.29 -0.69 -10.17
CA ALA A 70 4.01 -1.92 -10.52
C ALA A 70 3.15 -2.97 -11.25
N THR A 71 1.87 -2.71 -11.51
CA THR A 71 1.03 -3.65 -12.26
C THR A 71 1.57 -3.84 -13.67
N GLY A 72 1.73 -5.11 -14.08
CA GLY A 72 2.28 -5.48 -15.38
C GLY A 72 3.70 -4.93 -15.57
N ARG A 73 3.93 -4.26 -16.70
CA ARG A 73 5.22 -3.63 -17.05
C ARG A 73 5.23 -2.12 -16.76
N GLY A 74 4.44 -1.69 -15.79
CA GLY A 74 4.27 -0.30 -15.39
C GLY A 74 2.89 0.25 -15.76
N ALA A 75 2.24 0.88 -14.80
CA ALA A 75 0.93 1.49 -14.97
C ALA A 75 0.84 2.84 -14.24
N LYS A 76 -0.34 3.47 -14.28
CA LYS A 76 -0.54 4.80 -13.69
C LYS A 76 -1.71 4.82 -12.70
N PRO A 77 -1.46 5.08 -11.40
CA PRO A 77 -2.49 5.37 -10.41
C PRO A 77 -3.38 6.54 -10.84
N LYS A 78 -4.68 6.46 -10.55
CA LYS A 78 -5.66 7.49 -10.97
C LYS A 78 -6.47 8.07 -9.82
N ALA A 79 -7.08 7.23 -8.97
CA ALA A 79 -7.98 7.70 -7.92
C ALA A 79 -8.02 6.70 -6.76
N GLY A 80 -8.20 7.20 -5.53
CA GLY A 80 -8.17 6.41 -4.32
C GLY A 80 -9.47 6.37 -3.53
N LEU A 81 -9.53 5.41 -2.62
CA LEU A 81 -10.52 5.26 -1.58
C LEU A 81 -9.83 4.99 -0.24
N VAL A 82 -10.47 5.41 0.86
CA VAL A 82 -9.93 5.29 2.22
C VAL A 82 -10.96 4.70 3.17
N GLY A 83 -10.55 3.79 4.06
CA GLY A 83 -11.44 3.13 5.00
C GLY A 83 -10.89 3.09 6.41
N PHE A 84 -11.72 3.45 7.39
CA PHE A 84 -11.39 3.35 8.82
C PHE A 84 -12.45 2.59 9.62
N SER A 85 -12.02 1.63 10.44
CA SER A 85 -12.82 1.09 11.55
C SER A 85 -12.05 1.22 12.86
N VAL A 86 -12.66 1.84 13.86
CA VAL A 86 -12.06 2.09 15.18
C VAL A 86 -13.05 1.82 16.31
N SER A 87 -12.54 1.76 17.54
CA SER A 87 -13.35 1.73 18.76
C SER A 87 -14.13 3.05 18.98
N ASN A 88 -14.83 3.23 20.11
CA ASN A 88 -15.55 4.47 20.38
C ASN A 88 -14.61 5.68 20.51
N LEU A 89 -15.03 6.83 20.01
CA LEU A 89 -14.17 8.02 19.97
C LEU A 89 -14.06 8.66 21.34
N ARG A 90 -15.15 8.69 22.11
CA ARG A 90 -15.20 9.33 23.45
C ARG A 90 -14.57 10.73 23.43
N ILE A 91 -15.05 11.56 22.50
CA ILE A 91 -14.57 12.94 22.33
C ILE A 91 -14.81 13.70 23.65
N PRO A 92 -13.78 14.29 24.27
CA PRO A 92 -13.94 14.97 25.56
C PRO A 92 -15.00 16.08 25.52
N GLY A 93 -15.98 15.99 26.41
CA GLY A 93 -17.10 16.95 26.48
C GLY A 93 -18.17 16.74 25.39
N PHE A 94 -18.07 15.66 24.63
CA PHE A 94 -19.04 15.23 23.62
C PHE A 94 -19.26 13.71 23.66
N GLU A 95 -19.12 13.10 24.83
CA GLU A 95 -19.34 11.67 25.01
C GLU A 95 -20.79 11.30 24.65
N GLN A 96 -20.95 10.17 23.97
CA GLN A 96 -22.26 9.68 23.52
C GLN A 96 -22.82 8.64 24.49
N PRO A 97 -24.17 8.51 24.59
CA PRO A 97 -24.79 7.69 25.64
C PRO A 97 -24.60 6.17 25.49
N TRP A 98 -23.99 5.70 24.40
CA TRP A 98 -23.63 4.30 24.19
C TRP A 98 -22.15 4.01 24.47
N GLU A 99 -21.33 5.02 24.73
CA GLU A 99 -19.89 4.83 24.90
C GLU A 99 -19.55 4.48 26.35
N GLU A 100 -18.74 3.43 26.53
CA GLU A 100 -18.19 3.00 27.82
C GLU A 100 -16.66 2.90 27.71
N ASP A 101 -15.93 3.25 28.78
CA ASP A 101 -14.48 3.05 28.83
C ASP A 101 -14.14 1.63 29.28
N PHE A 102 -13.77 0.77 28.34
CA PHE A 102 -13.29 -0.58 28.62
C PHE A 102 -11.77 -0.68 28.83
N GLY A 103 -11.06 0.46 28.85
CA GLY A 103 -9.61 0.51 28.82
C GLY A 103 -9.03 0.12 27.46
N LYS A 104 -7.70 0.16 27.35
CA LYS A 104 -6.93 -0.30 26.18
C LYS A 104 -5.51 -0.69 26.62
N PRO A 105 -4.75 -1.46 25.82
CA PRO A 105 -3.32 -1.62 26.03
C PRO A 105 -2.58 -0.26 26.05
N ASP A 106 -1.60 -0.11 26.94
CA ASP A 106 -0.86 1.15 27.09
C ASP A 106 -0.07 1.55 25.84
N ARG A 107 0.47 0.55 25.11
CA ARG A 107 1.30 0.75 23.91
C ARG A 107 0.55 1.11 22.62
N ILE A 108 -0.78 0.98 22.59
CA ILE A 108 -1.56 1.36 21.39
C ILE A 108 -2.19 2.71 21.62
N VAL A 109 -2.45 3.45 20.54
CA VAL A 109 -3.14 4.74 20.62
C VAL A 109 -4.67 4.57 20.76
N THR A 110 -5.37 5.65 21.09
CA THR A 110 -6.84 5.61 21.22
C THR A 110 -7.53 5.65 19.86
N ALA A 111 -8.82 5.28 19.79
CA ALA A 111 -9.61 5.44 18.57
C ALA A 111 -9.70 6.90 18.11
N LEU A 112 -9.79 7.85 19.05
CA LEU A 112 -9.78 9.29 18.74
C LEU A 112 -8.45 9.72 18.13
N ASP A 113 -7.33 9.27 18.71
CA ASP A 113 -5.98 9.58 18.20
C ASP A 113 -5.78 9.02 16.78
N ILE A 114 -6.21 7.77 16.54
CA ILE A 114 -6.23 7.18 15.19
C ILE A 114 -7.04 8.03 14.22
N MET A 115 -8.24 8.48 14.60
CA MET A 115 -9.09 9.30 13.73
C MET A 115 -8.66 10.76 13.63
N THR A 116 -7.71 11.20 14.45
CA THR A 116 -7.11 12.54 14.39
C THR A 116 -5.90 12.53 13.46
N GLU A 117 -4.97 11.61 13.69
CA GLU A 117 -3.67 11.57 13.00
C GLU A 117 -3.68 10.68 11.75
N GLY A 118 -4.39 9.55 11.79
CA GLY A 118 -4.42 8.57 10.70
C GLY A 118 -4.98 9.13 9.38
N PRO A 119 -6.17 9.74 9.37
CA PRO A 119 -6.70 10.38 8.17
C PRO A 119 -5.77 11.45 7.58
N LEU A 120 -5.07 12.21 8.44
CA LEU A 120 -4.12 13.23 7.99
C LEU A 120 -2.90 12.59 7.32
N GLY A 121 -2.34 11.51 7.86
CA GLY A 121 -1.25 10.77 7.21
C GLY A 121 -1.66 10.17 5.86
N GLY A 122 -2.81 9.52 5.79
CA GLY A 122 -3.35 8.99 4.52
C GLY A 122 -3.64 10.09 3.49
N ALA A 123 -4.18 11.22 3.93
CA ALA A 123 -4.42 12.37 3.05
C ALA A 123 -3.12 13.03 2.61
N ALA A 124 -2.13 13.19 3.50
CA ALA A 124 -0.82 13.75 3.18
C ALA A 124 -0.16 12.97 2.04
N PHE A 125 -0.18 11.63 2.11
CA PHE A 125 0.37 10.79 1.04
C PHE A 125 -0.36 10.99 -0.29
N ASN A 126 -1.69 10.88 -0.30
CA ASN A 126 -2.48 11.06 -1.54
C ASN A 126 -2.31 12.46 -2.15
N ASN A 127 -2.24 13.50 -1.31
CA ASN A 127 -2.09 14.88 -1.74
C ASN A 127 -0.72 15.14 -2.36
N GLU A 128 0.36 14.77 -1.66
CA GLU A 128 1.72 15.06 -2.10
C GLU A 128 2.14 14.17 -3.28
N PHE A 129 1.68 12.90 -3.33
CA PHE A 129 1.82 12.06 -4.51
C PHE A 129 0.99 12.59 -5.71
N GLY A 130 -0.19 13.15 -5.43
CA GLY A 130 -1.08 13.74 -6.42
C GLY A 130 -2.08 12.75 -7.02
N ARG A 131 -2.79 12.01 -6.18
CA ARG A 131 -3.95 11.16 -6.52
C ARG A 131 -5.18 11.61 -5.71
N PRO A 132 -6.33 11.87 -6.34
CA PRO A 132 -7.53 12.28 -5.62
C PRO A 132 -8.13 11.11 -4.82
N ALA A 133 -8.59 11.38 -3.60
CA ALA A 133 -9.28 10.42 -2.73
C ALA A 133 -10.80 10.66 -2.76
N LEU A 134 -11.53 9.79 -3.46
CA LEU A 134 -12.89 10.10 -3.94
C LEU A 134 -14.01 9.30 -3.28
N ASN A 135 -13.67 8.25 -2.53
CA ASN A 135 -14.66 7.46 -1.81
C ASN A 135 -14.06 6.92 -0.51
N GLY A 136 -14.92 6.43 0.38
CA GLY A 136 -14.43 5.84 1.62
C GLY A 136 -15.51 5.43 2.59
N TYR A 137 -15.08 4.89 3.72
CA TYR A 137 -15.97 4.58 4.82
C TYR A 137 -15.30 4.89 6.17
N PHE A 138 -16.13 5.18 7.16
CA PHE A 138 -15.68 5.34 8.54
C PHE A 138 -16.69 4.68 9.47
N ARG A 139 -16.22 3.77 10.32
CA ARG A 139 -17.02 3.03 11.29
C ARG A 139 -16.41 3.15 12.69
N THR A 140 -17.30 3.37 13.65
CA THR A 140 -17.00 3.21 15.08
C THR A 140 -17.78 2.03 15.62
N TYR A 141 -17.11 1.09 16.30
CA TYR A 141 -17.77 0.01 17.01
C TYR A 141 -16.91 -0.47 18.18
N GLU A 142 -17.47 -0.44 19.38
CA GLU A 142 -16.89 -0.95 20.61
C GLU A 142 -18.04 -1.16 21.57
N GLU A 143 -18.32 -2.41 21.92
CA GLU A 143 -19.44 -2.74 22.80
C GLU A 143 -19.23 -4.11 23.46
N LYS A 144 -19.73 -4.25 24.69
CA LYS A 144 -19.89 -5.54 25.36
C LYS A 144 -21.15 -6.21 24.84
N VAL A 145 -20.98 -7.26 24.04
CA VAL A 145 -22.08 -7.92 23.34
C VAL A 145 -22.12 -9.41 23.61
N THR A 146 -23.32 -9.97 23.67
CA THR A 146 -23.50 -11.42 23.52
C THR A 146 -23.41 -11.80 22.05
N SER A 147 -22.28 -12.39 21.65
CA SER A 147 -22.00 -12.81 20.28
C SER A 147 -21.82 -14.34 20.19
N HIS A 148 -21.12 -14.81 19.17
CA HIS A 148 -20.94 -16.24 18.90
C HIS A 148 -20.24 -16.99 20.03
N ASN A 149 -19.41 -16.29 20.82
CA ASN A 149 -18.61 -16.87 21.91
C ASN A 149 -19.09 -16.40 23.30
N GLY A 150 -20.38 -16.09 23.45
CA GLY A 150 -20.93 -15.56 24.69
C GLY A 150 -20.76 -14.06 24.83
N GLU A 151 -20.72 -13.55 26.07
CA GLU A 151 -20.52 -12.13 26.35
C GLU A 151 -19.04 -11.77 26.25
N GLU A 152 -18.71 -10.82 25.38
CA GLU A 152 -17.35 -10.40 25.12
C GLU A 152 -17.31 -8.94 24.63
N LEU A 153 -16.17 -8.28 24.82
CA LEU A 153 -15.92 -6.98 24.22
C LEU A 153 -15.57 -7.16 22.75
N ARG A 154 -16.32 -6.51 21.86
CA ARG A 154 -16.07 -6.53 20.41
C ARG A 154 -15.88 -5.09 19.93
N GLY A 155 -14.76 -4.85 19.26
CA GLY A 155 -14.42 -3.54 18.72
C GLY A 155 -13.12 -3.56 17.93
N TYR A 156 -12.53 -2.37 17.76
CA TYR A 156 -11.39 -2.15 16.87
C TYR A 156 -10.26 -1.38 17.58
N HIS A 157 -9.75 -1.93 18.69
CA HIS A 157 -8.50 -1.46 19.30
C HIS A 157 -7.32 -1.60 18.33
N LYS A 158 -7.23 -2.72 17.61
CA LYS A 158 -6.49 -2.79 16.34
C LYS A 158 -7.43 -2.27 15.26
N PRO A 159 -7.14 -1.12 14.62
CA PRO A 159 -8.06 -0.51 13.67
C PRO A 159 -8.11 -1.32 12.38
N ILE A 160 -9.12 -1.03 11.55
CA ILE A 160 -8.96 -1.19 10.11
C ILE A 160 -8.46 0.15 9.58
N MET A 161 -7.28 0.16 8.98
CA MET A 161 -6.81 1.25 8.11
C MET A 161 -6.69 0.65 6.73
N LEU A 162 -7.51 1.13 5.80
CA LEU A 162 -7.65 0.58 4.46
C LEU A 162 -7.36 1.67 3.43
N ALA A 163 -6.53 1.33 2.45
CA ALA A 163 -6.26 2.14 1.28
C ALA A 163 -6.49 1.28 0.04
N GLY A 164 -7.02 1.88 -1.02
CA GLY A 164 -7.27 1.20 -2.28
C GLY A 164 -7.51 2.19 -3.39
N GLY A 165 -7.46 1.75 -4.62
CA GLY A 165 -7.68 2.63 -5.75
C GLY A 165 -7.90 1.94 -7.08
N ILE A 166 -7.89 2.80 -8.10
CA ILE A 166 -7.90 2.43 -9.49
C ILE A 166 -6.81 3.18 -10.25
N GLY A 167 -6.30 2.54 -11.29
CA GLY A 167 -5.35 3.12 -12.24
C GLY A 167 -5.69 2.79 -13.68
N ASN A 168 -4.89 3.33 -14.61
CA ASN A 168 -4.96 3.01 -16.03
C ASN A 168 -3.72 2.25 -16.48
N ILE A 169 -3.91 1.26 -17.36
CA ILE A 169 -2.83 0.46 -17.97
C ILE A 169 -3.07 0.26 -19.47
N ARG A 170 -1.99 0.21 -20.28
CA ARG A 170 -2.05 -0.09 -21.72
C ARG A 170 -2.14 -1.61 -21.93
N GLY A 171 -2.82 -2.05 -22.99
CA GLY A 171 -3.09 -3.47 -23.25
C GLY A 171 -1.82 -4.33 -23.33
N GLU A 172 -0.81 -3.84 -24.04
CA GLU A 172 0.49 -4.46 -24.25
C GLU A 172 1.35 -4.55 -22.98
N HIS A 173 1.00 -3.82 -21.93
CA HIS A 173 1.74 -3.79 -20.66
C HIS A 173 1.07 -4.56 -19.53
N VAL A 174 -0.12 -5.16 -19.76
CA VAL A 174 -0.85 -5.92 -18.72
C VAL A 174 -0.11 -7.19 -18.30
N GLN A 175 0.57 -7.86 -19.22
CA GLN A 175 1.36 -9.05 -18.88
C GLN A 175 2.79 -8.65 -18.52
N LYS A 176 3.33 -9.23 -17.45
CA LYS A 176 4.76 -9.17 -17.14
C LYS A 176 5.57 -9.72 -18.33
N GLY A 177 6.73 -9.11 -18.59
CA GLY A 177 7.65 -9.58 -19.63
C GLY A 177 8.53 -10.73 -19.13
N GLU A 178 9.23 -11.36 -20.07
CA GLU A 178 10.27 -12.35 -19.72
C GLU A 178 11.53 -11.64 -19.21
N ILE A 179 12.07 -12.10 -18.09
CA ILE A 179 13.38 -11.65 -17.60
C ILE A 179 14.46 -12.43 -18.35
N THR A 180 15.31 -11.74 -19.10
CA THR A 180 16.43 -12.36 -19.82
C THR A 180 17.63 -12.60 -18.90
N VAL A 181 18.46 -13.59 -19.24
CA VAL A 181 19.73 -13.81 -18.51
C VAL A 181 20.63 -12.59 -18.72
N GLY A 182 21.22 -12.09 -17.64
CA GLY A 182 22.01 -10.86 -17.64
C GLY A 182 21.18 -9.58 -17.54
N ALA A 183 19.84 -9.67 -17.48
CA ALA A 183 19.00 -8.52 -17.18
C ALA A 183 19.44 -7.88 -15.85
N LYS A 184 19.43 -6.55 -15.84
CA LYS A 184 19.88 -5.72 -14.72
C LYS A 184 18.76 -5.62 -13.71
N LEU A 185 19.05 -5.99 -12.47
CA LEU A 185 18.11 -5.98 -11.37
C LEU A 185 18.32 -4.69 -10.59
N ILE A 186 17.28 -3.86 -10.57
CA ILE A 186 17.33 -2.47 -10.13
C ILE A 186 16.42 -2.26 -8.94
N VAL A 187 16.89 -1.46 -7.98
CA VAL A 187 16.02 -0.79 -7.01
C VAL A 187 15.80 0.64 -7.49
N LEU A 188 14.54 0.99 -7.76
CA LEU A 188 14.11 2.36 -8.04
C LEU A 188 13.48 2.91 -6.77
N GLY A 189 13.97 4.06 -6.28
CA GLY A 189 13.39 4.70 -5.10
C GLY A 189 14.39 5.10 -4.02
N GLY A 190 13.84 5.43 -2.85
CA GLY A 190 14.55 6.07 -1.75
C GLY A 190 15.72 5.23 -1.20
N PRO A 191 16.80 5.88 -0.72
CA PRO A 191 17.82 5.22 0.09
C PRO A 191 17.19 4.57 1.33
N ALA A 192 17.66 3.37 1.67
CA ALA A 192 17.12 2.59 2.78
C ALA A 192 17.67 3.04 4.14
N MET A 193 16.85 2.83 5.16
CA MET A 193 17.13 3.00 6.59
C MET A 193 16.64 1.75 7.36
N ASN A 194 16.99 1.61 8.63
CA ASN A 194 16.51 0.49 9.46
C ASN A 194 15.07 0.72 9.94
N ILE A 195 14.13 0.65 9.00
CA ILE A 195 12.69 0.89 9.21
C ILE A 195 11.92 -0.42 9.02
N GLY A 196 10.92 -0.67 9.87
CA GLY A 196 9.96 -1.74 9.61
C GLY A 196 10.52 -3.16 9.69
N LEU A 197 11.71 -3.37 10.28
CA LEU A 197 12.37 -4.67 10.25
C LEU A 197 11.50 -5.74 10.92
N GLY A 198 11.04 -6.71 10.12
CA GLY A 198 10.16 -7.79 10.60
C GLY A 198 8.68 -7.41 10.71
N GLY A 199 8.22 -6.35 10.05
CA GLY A 199 6.82 -5.91 10.01
C GLY A 199 5.85 -7.01 9.54
N GLY A 200 6.26 -7.86 8.60
CA GLY A 200 5.51 -9.06 8.20
C GLY A 200 5.21 -10.04 9.36
N ALA A 201 6.17 -10.25 10.26
CA ALA A 201 5.98 -11.10 11.43
C ALA A 201 5.14 -10.41 12.52
N ALA A 202 5.40 -9.12 12.77
CA ALA A 202 4.67 -8.31 13.76
C ALA A 202 3.17 -8.18 13.42
N SER A 203 2.86 -7.96 12.13
CA SER A 203 1.48 -7.82 11.66
C SER A 203 0.64 -9.11 11.78
N SER A 204 1.31 -10.27 11.78
CA SER A 204 0.72 -11.61 11.91
C SER A 204 0.32 -11.97 13.35
N MET A 205 0.72 -11.18 14.35
CA MET A 205 0.43 -11.38 15.77
C MET A 205 -0.76 -10.54 16.25
N ALA A 206 -1.38 -10.97 17.37
CA ALA A 206 -2.40 -10.18 18.05
C ALA A 206 -1.78 -8.95 18.73
N SER A 207 -2.33 -7.76 18.47
CA SER A 207 -1.92 -6.52 19.15
C SER A 207 -2.19 -6.65 20.64
N GLY A 208 -1.20 -6.46 21.52
CA GLY A 208 -1.45 -6.65 22.96
C GLY A 208 -0.35 -7.30 23.79
N GLN A 209 0.58 -8.04 23.18
CA GLN A 209 1.55 -8.89 23.90
C GLN A 209 3.00 -8.72 23.44
N SER A 210 3.35 -7.57 22.85
CA SER A 210 4.67 -7.27 22.28
C SER A 210 5.59 -6.50 23.23
N ASP A 211 6.90 -6.68 23.08
CA ASP A 211 8.00 -5.91 23.71
C ASP A 211 8.20 -4.54 23.04
N ALA A 212 8.76 -3.56 23.77
CA ALA A 212 8.94 -2.19 23.29
C ALA A 212 9.78 -2.06 22.01
N ASP A 213 10.77 -2.94 21.81
CA ASP A 213 11.60 -2.94 20.61
C ASP A 213 10.80 -3.27 19.34
N LEU A 214 9.76 -4.12 19.47
CA LEU A 214 8.85 -4.46 18.37
C LEU A 214 7.87 -3.31 18.05
N ASP A 215 7.59 -2.44 19.02
CA ASP A 215 6.76 -1.24 18.79
C ASP A 215 7.54 -0.19 17.98
N PHE A 216 8.86 -0.02 18.22
CA PHE A 216 9.72 0.83 17.37
C PHE A 216 9.83 0.30 15.95
N ALA A 217 9.98 -1.01 15.78
CA ALA A 217 9.97 -1.65 14.45
C ALA A 217 8.61 -1.49 13.73
N SER A 218 7.55 -1.14 14.44
CA SER A 218 6.22 -0.87 13.86
C SER A 218 6.00 0.59 13.48
N VAL A 219 6.92 1.49 13.82
CA VAL A 219 6.87 2.90 13.38
C VAL A 219 7.36 2.99 11.94
N GLN A 220 6.44 3.36 11.07
CA GLN A 220 6.69 3.54 9.64
C GLN A 220 7.15 4.97 9.33
N ARG A 221 7.56 5.20 8.07
CA ARG A 221 7.98 6.51 7.58
C ARG A 221 7.60 6.69 6.11
N ASP A 222 6.89 7.75 5.81
CA ASP A 222 6.47 8.13 4.45
C ASP A 222 7.31 9.28 3.87
N ASN A 223 7.50 9.25 2.55
CA ASN A 223 8.01 10.36 1.74
C ASN A 223 7.33 10.38 0.35
N PRO A 224 6.09 10.88 0.25
CA PRO A 224 5.27 10.73 -0.96
C PRO A 224 5.89 11.38 -2.21
N GLU A 225 6.68 12.46 -2.06
CA GLU A 225 7.41 13.07 -3.16
C GLU A 225 8.41 12.11 -3.83
N MET A 226 9.09 11.26 -3.05
CA MET A 226 9.98 10.23 -3.59
C MET A 226 9.20 9.25 -4.46
N GLU A 227 8.03 8.82 -4.00
CA GLU A 227 7.18 7.90 -4.76
C GLU A 227 6.62 8.56 -6.03
N ARG A 228 6.32 9.87 -5.97
CA ARG A 228 5.93 10.63 -7.17
C ARG A 228 7.04 10.67 -8.21
N ARG A 229 8.30 10.89 -7.80
CA ARG A 229 9.45 10.83 -8.71
C ARG A 229 9.61 9.46 -9.36
N CYS A 230 9.41 8.40 -8.60
CA CYS A 230 9.40 7.03 -9.13
C CYS A 230 8.26 6.82 -10.14
N GLN A 231 7.05 7.29 -9.81
CA GLN A 231 5.90 7.21 -10.70
C GLN A 231 6.12 7.96 -12.01
N GLU A 232 6.82 9.10 -12.01
CA GLU A 232 7.16 9.80 -13.25
C GLU A 232 8.09 8.95 -14.13
N VAL A 233 9.06 8.23 -13.57
CA VAL A 233 9.90 7.28 -14.34
C VAL A 233 9.06 6.14 -14.90
N ILE A 234 8.20 5.52 -14.08
CA ILE A 234 7.27 4.46 -14.53
C ILE A 234 6.38 5.00 -15.65
N ASP A 235 5.93 6.25 -15.53
CA ASP A 235 5.16 6.93 -16.56
C ASP A 235 5.92 7.07 -17.86
N ARG A 236 7.17 7.55 -17.82
CA ARG A 236 8.02 7.62 -19.02
C ARG A 236 8.19 6.24 -19.66
N CYS A 237 8.40 5.20 -18.86
CA CYS A 237 8.58 3.83 -19.34
C CYS A 237 7.36 3.31 -20.11
N TRP A 238 6.14 3.35 -19.56
CA TRP A 238 4.97 2.86 -20.29
C TRP A 238 4.57 3.80 -21.45
N GLN A 239 4.90 5.09 -21.38
CA GLN A 239 4.66 6.06 -22.47
C GLN A 239 5.46 5.74 -23.74
N LEU A 240 6.58 5.02 -23.62
CA LEU A 240 7.36 4.53 -24.76
C LEU A 240 6.69 3.38 -25.53
N GLY A 241 5.57 2.84 -25.04
CA GLY A 241 4.82 1.77 -25.73
C GLY A 241 5.64 0.51 -25.91
N ASP A 242 5.87 0.12 -27.16
CA ASP A 242 6.70 -1.05 -27.50
C ASP A 242 8.16 -0.90 -27.04
N ALA A 243 8.66 0.34 -26.94
CA ALA A 243 10.01 0.64 -26.47
C ALA A 243 10.12 0.76 -24.94
N ASN A 244 9.09 0.37 -24.18
CA ASN A 244 9.13 0.35 -22.72
C ASN A 244 10.29 -0.56 -22.22
N PRO A 245 11.29 -0.01 -21.49
CA PRO A 245 12.46 -0.77 -21.06
C PRO A 245 12.18 -1.72 -19.89
N ILE A 246 11.05 -1.57 -19.19
CA ILE A 246 10.67 -2.43 -18.07
C ILE A 246 10.29 -3.81 -18.60
N LEU A 247 11.04 -4.84 -18.21
CA LEU A 247 10.69 -6.24 -18.45
C LEU A 247 9.75 -6.74 -17.35
N PHE A 248 10.09 -6.41 -16.11
CA PHE A 248 9.36 -6.79 -14.91
C PHE A 248 9.49 -5.68 -13.88
N ILE A 249 8.44 -5.42 -13.10
CA ILE A 249 8.45 -4.49 -11.97
C ILE A 249 7.59 -5.06 -10.84
N HIS A 250 7.99 -4.84 -9.59
CA HIS A 250 7.26 -5.25 -8.40
C HIS A 250 7.45 -4.18 -7.30
N ASP A 251 6.48 -4.06 -6.40
CA ASP A 251 6.62 -3.21 -5.22
C ASP A 251 7.66 -3.77 -4.24
N VAL A 252 8.13 -2.94 -3.33
CA VAL A 252 8.83 -3.36 -2.12
C VAL A 252 7.95 -3.04 -0.91
N GLY A 253 7.55 -4.08 -0.20
CA GLY A 253 6.70 -4.00 0.99
C GLY A 253 7.25 -4.86 2.13
N ALA A 254 6.41 -5.77 2.65
CA ALA A 254 6.76 -6.64 3.78
C ALA A 254 8.00 -7.51 3.48
N GLY A 255 8.95 -7.55 4.41
CA GLY A 255 10.25 -8.23 4.24
C GLY A 255 11.25 -7.51 3.32
N GLY A 256 10.90 -6.37 2.73
CA GLY A 256 11.82 -5.55 1.95
C GLY A 256 12.37 -6.25 0.71
N LEU A 257 13.66 -6.03 0.41
CA LEU A 257 14.32 -6.64 -0.74
C LEU A 257 14.43 -8.17 -0.60
N SER A 258 14.43 -8.67 0.63
CA SER A 258 14.47 -10.10 0.91
C SER A 258 13.25 -10.87 0.42
N ASN A 259 12.11 -10.20 0.24
CA ASN A 259 10.94 -10.76 -0.42
C ASN A 259 10.88 -10.38 -1.89
N ALA A 260 10.99 -9.07 -2.17
CA ALA A 260 10.72 -8.52 -3.51
C ALA A 260 11.71 -9.00 -4.58
N MET A 261 13.02 -9.07 -4.27
CA MET A 261 14.01 -9.51 -5.27
C MET A 261 13.90 -11.01 -5.59
N PRO A 262 13.77 -11.92 -4.60
CA PRO A 262 13.50 -13.33 -4.88
C PRO A 262 12.20 -13.58 -5.64
N GLU A 263 11.10 -12.88 -5.29
CA GLU A 263 9.84 -12.97 -6.04
C GLU A 263 10.01 -12.55 -7.49
N LEU A 264 10.63 -11.40 -7.75
CA LEU A 264 10.88 -10.89 -9.10
C LEU A 264 11.65 -11.88 -9.97
N VAL A 265 12.77 -12.45 -9.48
CA VAL A 265 13.55 -13.40 -10.29
C VAL A 265 12.85 -14.74 -10.41
N SER A 266 12.15 -15.20 -9.37
CA SER A 266 11.42 -16.47 -9.37
C SER A 266 10.26 -16.46 -10.35
N ASP A 267 9.48 -15.37 -10.41
CA ASP A 267 8.39 -15.19 -11.38
C ASP A 267 8.89 -15.16 -12.83
N GLY A 268 10.11 -14.65 -13.05
CA GLY A 268 10.80 -14.72 -14.32
C GLY A 268 11.49 -16.08 -14.61
N GLY A 269 11.44 -17.04 -13.69
CA GLY A 269 12.10 -18.34 -13.81
C GLY A 269 13.63 -18.27 -13.76
N ARG A 270 14.19 -17.24 -13.11
CA ARG A 270 15.64 -16.94 -13.02
C ARG A 270 16.14 -17.03 -11.58
N GLY A 271 17.45 -17.01 -11.43
CA GLY A 271 18.11 -16.64 -10.17
C GLY A 271 18.62 -15.20 -10.21
N GLY A 272 19.38 -14.81 -9.19
CA GLY A 272 19.94 -13.47 -9.07
C GLY A 272 21.28 -13.44 -8.33
N LYS A 273 22.21 -12.65 -8.85
CA LYS A 273 23.48 -12.30 -8.19
C LYS A 273 23.45 -10.84 -7.83
N PHE A 274 23.57 -10.56 -6.53
CA PHE A 274 23.42 -9.23 -5.96
C PHE A 274 24.68 -8.77 -5.24
N GLN A 275 24.92 -7.46 -5.26
CA GLN A 275 25.97 -6.79 -4.50
C GLN A 275 25.32 -5.88 -3.46
N LEU A 276 25.54 -6.20 -2.18
CA LEU A 276 24.95 -5.51 -1.05
C LEU A 276 25.30 -4.01 -1.04
N ARG A 277 26.55 -3.67 -1.38
CA ARG A 277 27.06 -2.30 -1.30
C ARG A 277 26.66 -1.40 -2.47
N ASP A 278 25.95 -1.95 -3.46
CA ASP A 278 25.35 -1.16 -4.54
C ASP A 278 23.96 -0.62 -4.12
N ILE A 279 23.36 -1.14 -3.04
CA ILE A 279 22.08 -0.67 -2.52
C ILE A 279 22.26 0.72 -1.89
N LEU A 280 21.42 1.67 -2.29
CA LEU A 280 21.42 3.01 -1.70
C LEU A 280 20.99 2.95 -0.23
N SER A 281 21.81 3.49 0.67
CA SER A 281 21.58 3.49 2.11
C SER A 281 21.87 4.87 2.70
N ASP A 282 20.96 5.37 3.53
CA ASP A 282 21.15 6.57 4.37
C ASP A 282 21.66 6.20 5.78
N GLU A 283 21.74 4.91 6.11
CA GLU A 283 22.27 4.40 7.38
C GLU A 283 23.46 3.46 7.13
N PRO A 284 24.70 4.00 7.11
CA PRO A 284 25.89 3.20 6.79
C PRO A 284 26.22 2.16 7.87
N GLY A 285 25.62 2.27 9.06
CA GLY A 285 25.80 1.32 10.17
C GLY A 285 24.97 0.04 10.07
N MET A 286 24.06 -0.06 9.10
CA MET A 286 23.20 -1.25 8.95
C MET A 286 24.01 -2.51 8.63
N SER A 287 23.66 -3.59 9.32
CA SER A 287 24.10 -4.95 9.00
C SER A 287 23.54 -5.44 7.66
N PRO A 288 24.11 -6.50 7.06
CA PRO A 288 23.55 -7.10 5.84
C PRO A 288 22.08 -7.52 5.98
N LEU A 289 21.69 -7.99 7.17
CA LEU A 289 20.30 -8.34 7.47
C LEU A 289 19.41 -7.09 7.40
N GLU A 290 19.80 -6.00 8.03
CA GLU A 290 19.01 -4.76 8.05
C GLU A 290 18.92 -4.15 6.65
N ILE A 291 20.01 -4.09 5.88
CA ILE A 291 19.99 -3.57 4.50
C ILE A 291 19.03 -4.39 3.61
N TRP A 292 19.01 -5.70 3.76
CA TRP A 292 18.24 -6.60 2.90
C TRP A 292 16.77 -6.73 3.32
N CYS A 293 16.48 -6.68 4.63
CA CYS A 293 15.16 -7.01 5.18
C CYS A 293 14.38 -5.81 5.73
N ASN A 294 14.95 -4.59 5.76
CA ASN A 294 14.18 -3.41 6.16
C ASN A 294 13.01 -3.16 5.19
N GLU A 295 11.93 -2.65 5.74
CA GLU A 295 10.71 -2.26 5.02
C GLU A 295 10.70 -0.75 4.76
N SER A 296 11.87 -0.16 4.44
CA SER A 296 11.91 1.24 3.96
C SER A 296 11.00 1.42 2.76
N GLN A 297 10.31 2.56 2.74
CA GLN A 297 9.24 2.86 1.81
C GLN A 297 9.73 3.46 0.47
N GLU A 298 8.78 3.71 -0.43
CA GLU A 298 9.00 4.33 -1.75
C GLU A 298 10.05 3.62 -2.62
N ARG A 299 10.04 2.27 -2.59
CA ARG A 299 10.95 1.44 -3.38
C ARG A 299 10.19 0.46 -4.28
N TYR A 300 10.76 0.23 -5.46
CA TYR A 300 10.32 -0.73 -6.45
C TYR A 300 11.53 -1.57 -6.87
N VAL A 301 11.31 -2.83 -7.20
CA VAL A 301 12.30 -3.66 -7.88
C VAL A 301 11.90 -3.86 -9.34
N LEU A 302 12.85 -3.78 -10.25
CA LEU A 302 12.59 -3.94 -11.68
C LEU A 302 13.74 -4.58 -12.44
N ALA A 303 13.40 -5.25 -13.54
CA ALA A 303 14.35 -5.85 -14.48
C ALA A 303 14.37 -5.07 -15.80
N VAL A 304 15.57 -4.70 -16.24
CA VAL A 304 15.81 -3.96 -17.49
C VAL A 304 16.93 -4.65 -18.28
N ALA A 305 16.81 -4.71 -19.60
CA ALA A 305 17.87 -5.26 -20.44
C ALA A 305 19.14 -4.37 -20.38
N PRO A 306 20.37 -4.94 -20.39
CA PRO A 306 21.60 -4.15 -20.25
C PRO A 306 21.73 -2.99 -21.26
N GLU A 307 21.29 -3.21 -22.49
CA GLU A 307 21.30 -2.21 -23.57
C GLU A 307 20.30 -1.06 -23.35
N GLN A 308 19.31 -1.25 -22.49
CA GLN A 308 18.31 -0.24 -22.12
C GLN A 308 18.71 0.58 -20.89
N LEU A 309 19.79 0.22 -20.18
CA LEU A 309 20.27 0.98 -19.02
C LEU A 309 20.55 2.46 -19.30
N PRO A 310 21.17 2.87 -20.44
CA PRO A 310 21.41 4.29 -20.71
C PRO A 310 20.11 5.09 -20.84
N LEU A 311 19.08 4.50 -21.46
CA LEU A 311 17.75 5.11 -21.53
C LEU A 311 17.16 5.22 -20.13
N PHE A 312 17.20 4.15 -19.34
CA PHE A 312 16.68 4.18 -17.97
C PHE A 312 17.38 5.21 -17.07
N ASP A 313 18.71 5.35 -17.17
CA ASP A 313 19.48 6.41 -16.48
C ASP A 313 18.99 7.81 -16.87
N GLU A 314 18.79 8.06 -18.18
CA GLU A 314 18.29 9.34 -18.67
C GLU A 314 16.93 9.69 -18.04
N LEU A 315 16.00 8.73 -18.05
CA LEU A 315 14.66 8.90 -17.47
C LEU A 315 14.74 9.22 -15.97
N CYS A 316 15.49 8.41 -15.22
CA CYS A 316 15.68 8.61 -13.78
C CYS A 316 16.31 9.97 -13.46
N ARG A 317 17.36 10.37 -14.18
CA ARG A 317 18.04 11.66 -13.93
C ARG A 317 17.16 12.86 -14.26
N ARG A 318 16.34 12.77 -15.31
CA ARG A 318 15.36 13.81 -15.66
C ARG A 318 14.33 14.01 -14.56
N GLU A 319 13.79 12.92 -14.01
CA GLU A 319 12.80 12.98 -12.92
C GLU A 319 13.43 13.09 -11.54
N ARG A 320 14.77 13.06 -11.46
CA ARG A 320 15.54 13.02 -10.21
C ARG A 320 15.15 11.81 -9.36
N ALA A 321 14.71 10.71 -9.94
CA ALA A 321 14.40 9.49 -9.22
C ALA A 321 15.70 8.72 -8.95
N PRO A 322 16.08 8.49 -7.68
CA PRO A 322 17.24 7.69 -7.36
C PRO A 322 17.00 6.24 -7.76
N TYR A 323 18.03 5.59 -8.27
CA TYR A 323 18.00 4.16 -8.55
C TYR A 323 19.40 3.57 -8.41
N ALA A 324 19.47 2.26 -8.22
CA ALA A 324 20.71 1.51 -8.26
C ALA A 324 20.51 0.18 -8.97
N VAL A 325 21.47 -0.17 -9.84
CA VAL A 325 21.61 -1.55 -10.32
C VAL A 325 22.32 -2.31 -9.22
N ILE A 326 21.65 -3.27 -8.61
CA ILE A 326 22.18 -4.02 -7.46
C ILE A 326 22.52 -5.47 -7.79
N GLY A 327 22.24 -5.91 -9.02
CA GLY A 327 22.49 -7.27 -9.44
C GLY A 327 22.14 -7.59 -10.88
N GLU A 328 22.27 -8.88 -11.21
CA GLU A 328 22.00 -9.43 -12.53
C GLU A 328 21.21 -10.74 -12.43
N ALA A 329 20.27 -10.93 -13.35
CA ALA A 329 19.50 -12.16 -13.46
C ALA A 329 20.34 -13.31 -14.03
N THR A 330 20.23 -14.50 -13.44
CA THR A 330 20.99 -15.68 -13.87
C THR A 330 20.13 -16.79 -14.44
N ALA A 331 20.73 -17.61 -15.31
CA ALA A 331 20.10 -18.84 -15.79
C ALA A 331 19.91 -19.86 -14.66
N GLU A 332 20.89 -19.97 -13.77
CA GLU A 332 20.82 -20.80 -12.58
C GLU A 332 19.84 -20.18 -11.58
N GLN A 333 18.90 -20.98 -11.06
CA GLN A 333 17.88 -20.55 -10.08
C GLN A 333 18.46 -20.54 -8.66
N HIS A 334 19.45 -19.65 -8.47
CA HIS A 334 20.19 -19.48 -7.24
C HIS A 334 20.18 -18.02 -6.83
N LEU A 335 20.06 -17.76 -5.53
CA LEU A 335 20.14 -16.44 -4.94
C LEU A 335 21.52 -16.27 -4.28
N SER A 336 22.28 -15.29 -4.74
CA SER A 336 23.54 -14.91 -4.10
C SER A 336 23.57 -13.41 -3.80
N LEU A 337 24.02 -13.07 -2.60
CA LEU A 337 24.26 -11.70 -2.16
C LEU A 337 25.69 -11.64 -1.65
N SER A 338 26.54 -10.87 -2.32
CA SER A 338 27.93 -10.64 -1.95
C SER A 338 28.08 -9.28 -1.27
N ASP A 339 29.06 -9.16 -0.37
CA ASP A 339 29.40 -7.90 0.29
C ASP A 339 30.88 -7.58 0.05
N CYS A 340 31.16 -6.53 -0.74
CA CYS A 340 32.53 -6.12 -1.03
C CYS A 340 33.24 -5.44 0.16
N HIS A 341 32.51 -4.93 1.15
CA HIS A 341 33.08 -4.28 2.34
C HIS A 341 33.67 -5.31 3.30
N PHE A 342 32.94 -6.42 3.55
CA PHE A 342 33.43 -7.53 4.39
C PHE A 342 34.13 -8.64 3.61
N ASN A 343 34.08 -8.59 2.28
CA ASN A 343 34.64 -9.59 1.37
C ASN A 343 34.12 -11.01 1.68
N ASP A 344 32.81 -11.10 1.90
CA ASP A 344 32.08 -12.33 2.17
C ASP A 344 30.78 -12.42 1.35
N GLN A 345 29.98 -13.45 1.63
CA GLN A 345 28.76 -13.74 0.89
C GLN A 345 27.60 -14.00 1.88
N PRO A 346 26.87 -12.95 2.32
CA PRO A 346 25.77 -13.09 3.27
C PRO A 346 24.67 -14.07 2.87
N ILE A 347 24.40 -14.24 1.57
CA ILE A 347 23.39 -15.19 1.06
C ILE A 347 24.00 -16.04 -0.06
N ASP A 348 23.86 -17.35 0.08
CA ASP A 348 24.25 -18.36 -0.91
C ASP A 348 23.24 -19.51 -0.84
N LEU A 349 22.07 -19.36 -1.50
CA LEU A 349 20.98 -20.32 -1.39
C LEU A 349 20.33 -20.63 -2.75
N PRO A 350 20.05 -21.92 -3.04
CA PRO A 350 19.11 -22.29 -4.08
C PRO A 350 17.72 -21.69 -3.83
N LEU A 351 17.04 -21.24 -4.88
CA LEU A 351 15.71 -20.62 -4.73
C LEU A 351 14.64 -21.59 -4.25
N ASP A 352 14.75 -22.88 -4.56
CA ASP A 352 13.81 -23.91 -4.10
C ASP A 352 13.93 -24.18 -2.59
N VAL A 353 15.12 -24.00 -2.01
CA VAL A 353 15.35 -24.02 -0.57
C VAL A 353 14.73 -22.80 0.08
N LEU A 354 14.94 -21.60 -0.49
CA LEU A 354 14.42 -20.35 0.06
C LEU A 354 12.89 -20.25 -0.01
N LEU A 355 12.32 -20.57 -1.18
CA LEU A 355 10.89 -20.47 -1.47
C LEU A 355 10.13 -21.77 -1.19
N GLY A 356 10.82 -22.76 -0.60
CA GLY A 356 10.26 -24.03 -0.20
C GLY A 356 9.09 -23.85 0.77
N LYS A 357 7.96 -24.50 0.49
CA LYS A 357 6.74 -24.37 1.30
C LYS A 357 6.65 -25.52 2.30
N THR A 358 6.34 -25.19 3.55
CA THR A 358 5.92 -26.19 4.55
C THR A 358 4.56 -26.78 4.18
N PRO A 359 4.15 -27.92 4.78
CA PRO A 359 2.84 -28.50 4.53
C PRO A 359 1.71 -27.49 4.73
N LYS A 360 0.68 -27.56 3.88
CA LYS A 360 -0.48 -26.67 3.97
C LYS A 360 -1.17 -26.81 5.34
N MET A 361 -1.55 -25.67 5.93
CA MET A 361 -2.28 -25.64 7.20
C MET A 361 -3.65 -26.32 7.05
N THR A 362 -3.95 -27.29 7.92
CA THR A 362 -5.30 -27.84 8.11
C THR A 362 -5.92 -27.17 9.32
N ARG A 363 -7.08 -26.52 9.14
CA ARG A 363 -7.85 -25.92 10.23
C ARG A 363 -9.09 -26.77 10.50
N ASP A 364 -9.08 -27.51 11.60
CA ASP A 364 -10.26 -28.20 12.12
C ASP A 364 -10.98 -27.26 13.09
N VAL A 365 -12.20 -26.84 12.73
CA VAL A 365 -12.93 -25.77 13.41
C VAL A 365 -14.40 -26.12 13.57
N GLN A 366 -15.06 -25.48 14.54
CA GLN A 366 -16.47 -25.68 14.82
C GLN A 366 -17.27 -24.39 14.60
N THR A 367 -18.51 -24.56 14.12
CA THR A 367 -19.44 -23.42 13.93
C THR A 367 -20.07 -23.04 15.26
N LEU A 368 -19.97 -21.76 15.63
CA LEU A 368 -20.69 -21.18 16.76
C LEU A 368 -21.75 -20.19 16.26
N LYS A 369 -22.93 -20.19 16.89
CA LYS A 369 -24.04 -19.33 16.50
C LYS A 369 -24.59 -18.59 17.72
N ALA A 370 -24.48 -17.26 17.68
CA ALA A 370 -25.09 -16.40 18.69
C ALA A 370 -26.62 -16.58 18.71
N GLN A 371 -27.21 -16.58 19.90
CA GLN A 371 -28.66 -16.42 20.07
C GLN A 371 -28.96 -14.92 20.11
N GLY A 372 -29.65 -14.41 19.09
CA GLY A 372 -30.03 -13.02 19.04
C GLY A 372 -31.11 -12.69 20.06
N SER A 373 -30.93 -11.62 20.81
CA SER A 373 -31.96 -11.06 21.68
C SER A 373 -32.78 -10.05 20.90
N ALA A 374 -34.10 -10.04 21.12
CA ALA A 374 -34.95 -9.00 20.56
C ALA A 374 -34.54 -7.64 21.14
N LEU A 375 -34.49 -6.61 20.29
CA LEU A 375 -34.17 -5.26 20.73
C LEU A 375 -35.20 -4.78 21.77
N ASP A 376 -34.73 -4.39 22.95
CA ASP A 376 -35.58 -3.70 23.91
C ASP A 376 -35.88 -2.29 23.42
N ARG A 377 -37.16 -2.04 23.11
CA ARG A 377 -37.64 -0.77 22.57
C ARG A 377 -38.26 0.13 23.64
N GLN A 378 -38.43 -0.35 24.88
CA GLN A 378 -39.04 0.43 25.95
C GLN A 378 -38.37 1.80 26.17
N PRO A 379 -37.02 1.93 26.17
CA PRO A 379 -36.37 3.23 26.32
C PRO A 379 -36.27 4.04 25.02
N ILE A 380 -36.75 3.51 23.87
CA ILE A 380 -36.47 4.08 22.54
C ILE A 380 -37.69 4.87 22.04
N THR A 381 -37.52 6.18 21.88
CA THR A 381 -38.47 7.01 21.11
C THR A 381 -37.90 7.33 19.73
N LEU A 382 -38.75 7.60 18.75
CA LEU A 382 -38.28 7.95 17.39
C LEU A 382 -37.42 9.23 17.39
N ALA A 383 -37.81 10.25 18.16
CA ALA A 383 -37.07 11.50 18.23
C ALA A 383 -35.67 11.32 18.86
N ASP A 384 -35.57 10.55 19.95
CA ASP A 384 -34.29 10.21 20.57
C ASP A 384 -33.44 9.31 19.64
N ALA A 385 -34.05 8.34 18.97
CA ALA A 385 -33.36 7.47 18.02
C ALA A 385 -32.78 8.25 16.84
N VAL A 386 -33.54 9.19 16.26
CA VAL A 386 -33.03 10.07 15.19
C VAL A 386 -31.85 10.87 15.69
N ASN A 387 -31.96 11.46 16.89
CA ASN A 387 -30.87 12.24 17.48
C ASN A 387 -29.60 11.37 17.65
N ARG A 388 -29.70 10.22 18.32
CA ARG A 388 -28.54 9.34 18.56
C ARG A 388 -27.93 8.77 17.28
N VAL A 389 -28.77 8.34 16.33
CA VAL A 389 -28.28 7.76 15.06
C VAL A 389 -27.53 8.81 14.24
N LEU A 390 -27.97 10.07 14.23
CA LEU A 390 -27.23 11.15 13.57
C LEU A 390 -25.91 11.50 14.29
N HIS A 391 -25.79 11.20 15.58
CA HIS A 391 -24.55 11.38 16.36
C HIS A 391 -23.60 10.19 16.28
N LEU A 392 -24.03 9.03 15.77
CA LEU A 392 -23.14 7.89 15.56
C LEU A 392 -22.12 8.25 14.47
N PRO A 393 -20.80 8.26 14.74
CA PRO A 393 -19.81 8.69 13.75
C PRO A 393 -19.86 7.90 12.44
N THR A 394 -20.32 6.64 12.49
CA THR A 394 -20.58 5.82 11.30
C THR A 394 -21.61 6.45 10.35
N VAL A 395 -22.63 7.14 10.88
CA VAL A 395 -23.73 7.77 10.12
C VAL A 395 -23.53 9.27 9.92
N ALA A 396 -22.92 9.95 10.89
CA ALA A 396 -22.72 11.40 10.90
C ALA A 396 -21.99 11.94 9.64
N GLU A 397 -21.98 13.26 9.47
CA GLU A 397 -21.28 13.91 8.37
C GLU A 397 -19.77 13.60 8.37
N LYS A 398 -19.17 13.40 7.19
CA LYS A 398 -17.77 12.93 7.03
C LYS A 398 -16.80 14.00 6.56
N THR A 399 -17.17 15.28 6.62
CA THR A 399 -16.39 16.39 6.06
C THR A 399 -14.93 16.40 6.52
N PHE A 400 -14.65 16.07 7.79
CA PHE A 400 -13.29 16.00 8.33
C PHE A 400 -12.38 14.96 7.66
N LEU A 401 -12.95 13.92 7.03
CA LEU A 401 -12.22 12.92 6.25
C LEU A 401 -12.14 13.27 4.77
N VAL A 402 -13.02 14.15 4.29
CA VAL A 402 -13.19 14.44 2.86
C VAL A 402 -12.35 15.65 2.46
N THR A 403 -12.40 16.75 3.21
CA THR A 403 -11.79 18.02 2.79
C THR A 403 -10.29 18.08 3.01
N ILE A 404 -9.73 17.15 3.79
CA ILE A 404 -8.29 17.02 4.03
C ILE A 404 -7.55 16.41 2.82
N GLY A 405 -8.26 15.65 1.98
CA GLY A 405 -7.72 15.03 0.77
C GLY A 405 -8.11 15.80 -0.49
N ASP A 406 -7.19 15.86 -1.46
CA ASP A 406 -7.44 16.37 -2.81
C ASP A 406 -8.51 15.51 -3.51
N ARG A 407 -9.40 16.16 -4.27
CA ARG A 407 -10.50 15.51 -5.01
C ARG A 407 -10.61 16.01 -6.46
N THR A 408 -9.54 16.58 -6.99
CA THR A 408 -9.55 17.31 -8.27
C THR A 408 -8.30 17.11 -9.11
N VAL A 409 -7.15 16.81 -8.49
CA VAL A 409 -5.91 16.50 -9.19
C VAL A 409 -6.17 15.38 -10.21
N THR A 410 -5.49 15.48 -11.36
CA THR A 410 -5.76 14.82 -12.67
C THR A 410 -6.76 15.51 -13.60
N GLY A 411 -7.73 16.27 -13.09
CA GLY A 411 -8.80 16.86 -13.91
C GLY A 411 -9.79 15.84 -14.49
N MET A 412 -9.75 14.58 -14.03
CA MET A 412 -10.62 13.48 -14.48
C MET A 412 -11.75 13.16 -13.50
N VAL A 413 -11.88 13.90 -12.40
CA VAL A 413 -12.91 13.66 -11.38
C VAL A 413 -14.25 14.21 -11.84
N ALA A 414 -15.20 13.31 -12.10
CA ALA A 414 -16.57 13.68 -12.47
C ALA A 414 -17.51 13.75 -11.25
N ARG A 415 -17.32 12.85 -10.27
CA ARG A 415 -18.11 12.76 -9.05
C ARG A 415 -17.18 12.58 -7.86
N ASP A 416 -17.18 13.57 -6.96
CA ASP A 416 -16.58 13.47 -5.63
C ASP A 416 -17.66 13.28 -4.55
N GLN A 417 -17.23 13.14 -3.30
CA GLN A 417 -18.09 12.97 -2.13
C GLN A 417 -19.08 14.13 -1.93
N MET A 418 -18.71 15.37 -2.28
CA MET A 418 -19.46 16.59 -1.97
C MET A 418 -20.56 16.88 -3.01
N VAL A 419 -21.83 16.80 -2.62
CA VAL A 419 -22.98 16.86 -3.53
C VAL A 419 -23.71 18.19 -3.47
N GLY A 420 -24.02 18.72 -4.67
CA GLY A 420 -24.92 19.85 -4.87
C GLY A 420 -24.36 21.21 -4.40
N PRO A 421 -25.14 22.29 -4.48
CA PRO A 421 -24.68 23.64 -4.18
C PRO A 421 -24.16 23.84 -2.74
N TRP A 422 -24.63 23.02 -1.81
CA TRP A 422 -24.21 23.04 -0.40
C TRP A 422 -23.00 22.15 -0.11
N GLN A 423 -22.51 21.41 -1.12
CA GLN A 423 -21.32 20.56 -1.00
C GLN A 423 -21.40 19.59 0.19
N ILE A 424 -22.49 18.83 0.30
CA ILE A 424 -22.72 17.90 1.42
C ILE A 424 -22.09 16.54 1.09
N PRO A 425 -21.26 15.92 1.96
CA PRO A 425 -20.52 14.68 1.66
C PRO A 425 -21.42 13.42 1.66
N VAL A 426 -22.29 13.28 0.66
CA VAL A 426 -23.31 12.22 0.56
C VAL A 426 -23.35 11.51 -0.79
N ALA A 427 -22.33 11.66 -1.65
CA ALA A 427 -22.24 10.86 -2.86
C ALA A 427 -22.02 9.37 -2.49
N ASN A 428 -22.70 8.47 -3.19
CA ASN A 428 -22.65 7.03 -2.89
C ASN A 428 -21.46 6.31 -3.54
N CYS A 429 -20.88 6.90 -4.58
CA CYS A 429 -19.73 6.36 -5.30
C CYS A 429 -18.94 7.50 -5.95
N ALA A 430 -17.70 7.19 -6.35
CA ALA A 430 -16.84 8.02 -7.16
C ALA A 430 -16.95 7.65 -8.63
#